data_AF-A0A4W6FX88-F1
#
_entry.id   AF-A0A4W6FX88-F1
#
_cell.length_a   1.000
_cell.length_b   1.000
_cell.length_c   1.000
_cell.angle_alpha   90.00
_cell.angle_beta   90.00
_cell.angle_gamma   90.00
#
_symmetry.space_group_name_H-M   'P 1'
#
loop_
_entity.id
_entity.type
_entity.pdbx_description
1 polymer ?
#
loop_
_entity_poly.entity_id
_entity_poly.type
_entity_poly.pdbx_seq_one_letter_code
_entity_poly.pdbx_strand_id
1 'polypeptide(L)'
;MSFWIFEYKRSLAALSTCATNFLDNILSSTLTSGKCRGLRTARKLRNHRREQKWHDKQYKKAHLGTALKANPFGGASHAKGIVLEKVGVEAKQPNSAIRKCVRVQLIKNGKKITAFVPNDGCLNFIEENDEVLVAGFGRKGHAVGDIPGVRFKVVKVANVSLLALYKGKKERPRS
;
A
#
# COMPACT_ATOMS: atom_id res chain seq x y z
N MET A 1 73.49 -38.00 -23.63
CA MET A 1 73.34 -36.53 -23.41
C MET A 1 71.90 -36.18 -23.70
N SER A 2 71.04 -36.55 -22.75
CA SER A 2 69.60 -36.67 -22.95
C SER A 2 68.91 -36.00 -21.79
N PHE A 3 68.97 -34.67 -21.65
CA PHE A 3 68.25 -34.02 -20.54
C PHE A 3 67.90 -32.54 -20.73
N TRP A 4 68.03 -31.97 -21.94
CA TRP A 4 67.84 -30.53 -22.13
C TRP A 4 66.88 -30.09 -23.24
N ILE A 5 66.15 -31.01 -23.89
CA ILE A 5 65.22 -30.66 -24.99
C ILE A 5 63.73 -30.85 -24.61
N PHE A 6 63.42 -31.40 -23.43
CA PHE A 6 62.03 -31.66 -23.04
C PHE A 6 61.39 -30.56 -22.18
N GLU A 7 62.17 -29.58 -21.71
CA GLU A 7 61.70 -28.59 -20.74
C GLU A 7 61.21 -27.28 -21.38
N TYR A 8 61.50 -27.04 -22.67
CA TYR A 8 61.11 -25.79 -23.35
C TYR A 8 59.72 -25.83 -24.01
N LYS A 9 59.17 -27.03 -24.27
CA LYS A 9 57.82 -27.17 -24.86
C LYS A 9 56.68 -27.11 -23.84
N ARG A 10 56.96 -27.15 -22.54
CA ARG A 10 55.94 -27.05 -21.48
C ARG A 10 55.66 -25.61 -21.04
N SER A 11 56.58 -24.68 -21.34
CA SER A 11 56.44 -23.24 -21.06
C SER A 11 55.50 -22.52 -22.04
N LEU A 12 55.58 -22.85 -23.34
CA LEU A 12 54.77 -22.18 -24.37
C LEU A 12 53.28 -22.60 -24.37
N ALA A 13 52.94 -23.78 -23.86
CA ALA A 13 51.55 -24.22 -23.73
C ALA A 13 50.79 -23.52 -22.58
N ALA A 14 51.51 -23.05 -21.56
CA ALA A 14 50.93 -22.28 -20.44
C ALA A 14 50.61 -20.83 -20.82
N LEU A 15 51.37 -20.25 -21.77
CA LEU A 15 51.10 -18.92 -22.30
C LEU A 15 49.93 -18.92 -23.32
N SER A 16 49.72 -20.03 -24.03
CA SER A 16 48.59 -20.18 -24.96
C SER A 16 47.24 -20.36 -24.26
N THR A 17 47.20 -20.95 -23.06
CA THR A 17 45.97 -21.14 -22.28
C THR A 17 45.63 -19.92 -21.40
N CYS A 18 46.59 -19.05 -21.11
CA CYS A 18 46.31 -17.81 -20.40
C CYS A 18 45.69 -16.74 -21.33
N ALA A 19 46.12 -16.70 -22.59
CA ALA A 19 45.62 -15.74 -23.58
C ALA A 19 44.19 -16.02 -24.07
N THR A 20 43.75 -17.29 -24.12
CA THR A 20 42.37 -17.65 -24.50
C THR A 20 41.37 -17.33 -23.39
N ASN A 21 41.75 -17.52 -22.12
CA ASN A 21 40.88 -17.22 -20.97
C ASN A 21 40.69 -15.71 -20.70
N PHE A 22 41.61 -14.87 -21.19
CA PHE A 22 41.50 -13.41 -21.09
C PHE A 22 40.58 -12.85 -22.19
N LEU A 23 40.66 -13.39 -23.41
CA LEU A 23 39.80 -12.98 -24.52
C LEU A 23 38.36 -13.52 -24.41
N ASP A 24 38.15 -14.68 -23.78
CA ASP A 24 36.80 -15.22 -23.53
C ASP A 24 36.03 -14.40 -22.47
N ASN A 25 36.72 -13.79 -21.50
CA ASN A 25 36.10 -12.86 -20.55
C ASN A 25 35.82 -11.48 -21.16
N ILE A 26 36.64 -11.05 -22.11
CA ILE A 26 36.44 -9.77 -22.81
C ILE A 26 35.29 -9.89 -23.83
N LEU A 27 35.12 -11.03 -24.50
CA LEU A 27 34.01 -11.28 -25.44
C LEU A 27 32.66 -11.56 -24.75
N SER A 28 32.63 -11.83 -23.45
CA SER A 28 31.36 -11.86 -22.69
C SER A 28 30.83 -10.47 -22.33
N SER A 29 31.62 -9.40 -22.54
CA SER A 29 31.24 -8.04 -22.13
C SER A 29 30.33 -7.31 -23.12
N THR A 30 30.09 -7.87 -24.31
CA THR A 30 29.25 -7.25 -25.37
C THR A 30 27.83 -7.83 -25.47
N LEU A 31 27.38 -8.65 -24.51
CA LEU A 31 26.03 -9.23 -24.50
C LEU A 31 25.22 -8.84 -23.26
N THR A 32 24.69 -7.61 -23.27
CA THR A 32 23.60 -7.12 -22.41
C THR A 32 23.92 -7.10 -20.90
N SER A 33 23.83 -5.93 -20.27
CA SER A 33 23.81 -5.79 -18.81
C SER A 33 22.54 -6.41 -18.22
N GLY A 34 22.49 -7.74 -18.13
CA GLY A 34 21.29 -8.52 -17.86
C GLY A 34 21.46 -9.66 -16.85
N LYS A 35 20.33 -10.28 -16.49
CA LYS A 35 20.24 -11.44 -15.58
C LYS A 35 21.13 -12.59 -16.06
N CYS A 36 21.65 -13.39 -15.12
CA CYS A 36 22.44 -14.58 -15.44
C CYS A 36 21.63 -15.57 -16.30
N ARG A 37 22.23 -16.07 -17.40
CA ARG A 37 21.56 -16.95 -18.39
C ARG A 37 22.07 -18.41 -18.37
N GLY A 38 22.98 -18.76 -17.47
CA GLY A 38 23.54 -20.11 -17.40
C GLY A 38 22.55 -21.16 -16.88
N LEU A 39 22.63 -22.39 -17.38
CA LEU A 39 21.75 -23.51 -17.02
C LEU A 39 21.68 -23.79 -15.50
N ARG A 40 22.78 -23.56 -14.76
CA ARG A 40 22.87 -23.79 -13.30
C ARG A 40 22.61 -22.53 -12.45
N THR A 41 21.95 -21.50 -12.98
CA THR A 41 21.78 -20.19 -12.30
C THR A 41 20.43 -19.99 -11.60
N ALA A 42 19.56 -21.01 -11.58
CA ALA A 42 18.19 -20.94 -11.04
C ALA A 42 18.11 -20.40 -9.60
N ARG A 43 19.02 -20.83 -8.70
CA ARG A 43 19.05 -20.37 -7.30
C ARG A 43 19.28 -18.86 -7.20
N LYS A 44 20.22 -18.34 -7.99
CA LYS A 44 20.56 -16.90 -8.02
C LYS A 44 19.37 -16.08 -8.53
N LEU A 45 18.71 -16.53 -9.59
CA LEU A 45 17.52 -15.86 -10.14
C LEU A 45 16.36 -15.82 -9.13
N ARG A 46 16.13 -16.92 -8.41
CA ARG A 46 15.08 -17.02 -7.39
C ARG A 46 15.33 -16.08 -6.20
N ASN A 47 16.55 -16.09 -5.67
CA ASN A 47 16.92 -15.25 -4.52
C ASN A 47 16.87 -13.77 -4.90
N HIS A 48 17.45 -13.42 -6.06
CA HIS A 48 17.38 -12.06 -6.58
C HIS A 48 15.93 -11.59 -6.76
N ARG A 49 15.04 -12.41 -7.34
CA ARG A 49 13.62 -12.05 -7.46
C ARG A 49 12.94 -11.88 -6.10
N ARG A 50 13.28 -12.69 -5.10
CA ARG A 50 12.73 -12.59 -3.74
C ARG A 50 13.13 -11.29 -3.07
N GLU A 51 14.40 -10.92 -3.14
CA GLU A 51 14.93 -9.66 -2.63
C GLU A 51 14.27 -8.48 -3.34
N GLN A 52 14.24 -8.50 -4.68
CA GLN A 52 13.63 -7.44 -5.47
C GLN A 52 12.13 -7.28 -5.22
N LYS A 53 11.42 -8.36 -4.85
CA LYS A 53 9.99 -8.30 -4.52
C LYS A 53 9.72 -7.40 -3.32
N TRP A 54 10.68 -7.24 -2.39
CA TRP A 54 10.53 -6.33 -1.25
C TRP A 54 10.61 -4.85 -1.61
N HIS A 55 11.15 -4.50 -2.79
CA HIS A 55 11.11 -3.14 -3.31
C HIS A 55 9.74 -2.76 -3.89
N ASP A 56 8.88 -3.75 -4.21
CA ASP A 56 7.49 -3.48 -4.56
C ASP A 56 6.70 -3.05 -3.31
N LYS A 57 6.20 -1.81 -3.36
CA LYS A 57 5.41 -1.18 -2.29
C LYS A 57 4.16 -1.98 -1.94
N GLN A 58 3.49 -2.58 -2.92
CA GLN A 58 2.26 -3.36 -2.65
C GLN A 58 2.60 -4.65 -1.91
N TYR A 59 3.63 -5.36 -2.39
CA TYR A 59 4.12 -6.57 -1.75
C TYR A 59 4.57 -6.30 -0.31
N LYS A 60 5.40 -5.28 -0.09
CA LYS A 60 5.87 -4.87 1.24
C LYS A 60 4.71 -4.54 2.17
N LYS A 61 3.71 -3.79 1.71
CA LYS A 61 2.54 -3.41 2.50
C LYS A 61 1.70 -4.62 2.94
N ALA A 62 1.57 -5.63 2.07
CA ALA A 62 0.81 -6.84 2.37
C ALA A 62 1.55 -7.78 3.32
N HIS A 63 2.85 -8.01 3.13
CA HIS A 63 3.61 -9.04 3.84
C HIS A 63 4.24 -8.57 5.15
N LEU A 64 4.45 -7.26 5.35
CA LEU A 64 5.04 -6.74 6.58
C LEU A 64 4.06 -6.74 7.77
N GLY A 65 2.75 -6.83 7.54
CA GLY A 65 1.72 -6.82 8.59
C GLY A 65 1.50 -5.48 9.30
N THR A 66 2.44 -4.53 9.21
CA THR A 66 2.34 -3.18 9.81
C THR A 66 1.07 -2.43 9.37
N ALA A 67 0.68 -2.60 8.11
CA ALA A 67 -0.52 -1.97 7.58
C ALA A 67 -1.81 -2.44 8.28
N LEU A 68 -1.87 -3.70 8.71
CA LEU A 68 -3.02 -4.26 9.41
C LEU A 68 -3.11 -3.69 10.84
N LYS A 69 -1.98 -3.63 11.54
CA LYS A 69 -1.87 -3.06 12.90
C LYS A 69 -2.22 -1.57 12.93
N ALA A 70 -1.73 -0.81 11.94
CA ALA A 70 -1.95 0.63 11.86
C ALA A 70 -3.38 0.99 11.40
N ASN A 71 -4.05 0.12 10.63
CA ASN A 71 -5.39 0.41 10.12
C ASN A 71 -6.42 0.50 11.27
N PRO A 72 -7.17 1.60 11.41
CA PRO A 72 -8.20 1.71 12.45
C PRO A 72 -9.32 0.67 12.27
N PHE A 73 -9.56 0.17 11.05
CA PHE A 73 -10.55 -0.88 10.80
C PHE A 73 -10.02 -2.30 11.02
N GLY A 74 -8.71 -2.50 11.24
CA GLY A 74 -8.14 -3.84 11.45
C GLY A 74 -8.38 -4.80 10.27
N GLY A 75 -8.46 -4.28 9.04
CA GLY A 75 -8.69 -5.09 7.84
C GLY A 75 -10.16 -5.28 7.43
N ALA A 76 -11.12 -4.91 8.29
CA ALA A 76 -12.54 -4.92 7.93
C ALA A 76 -12.89 -3.83 6.89
N SER A 77 -13.93 -4.09 6.09
CA SER A 77 -14.44 -3.12 5.10
C SER A 77 -15.18 -1.95 5.75
N HIS A 78 -15.94 -2.25 6.81
CA HIS A 78 -16.76 -1.30 7.56
C HIS A 78 -16.46 -1.40 9.06
N ALA A 79 -16.81 -0.35 9.80
CA ALA A 79 -16.77 -0.37 11.25
C ALA A 79 -17.94 0.43 11.83
N LYS A 80 -18.51 -0.07 12.92
CA LYS A 80 -19.46 0.69 13.73
C LYS A 80 -18.70 1.59 14.71
N GLY A 81 -19.21 2.78 14.94
CA GLY A 81 -18.68 3.72 15.92
C GLY A 81 -19.75 4.62 16.51
N ILE A 82 -19.37 5.34 17.55
CA ILE A 82 -20.20 6.32 18.25
C ILE A 82 -19.70 7.71 17.86
N VAL A 83 -20.62 8.63 17.58
CA VAL A 83 -20.30 10.02 17.30
C VAL A 83 -19.91 10.75 18.57
N LEU A 84 -18.78 11.46 18.53
CA LEU A 84 -18.34 12.32 19.63
C LEU A 84 -18.77 13.76 19.40
N GLU A 85 -18.33 14.35 18.28
CA GLU A 85 -18.54 15.77 17.98
C GLU A 85 -18.67 15.99 16.47
N LYS A 86 -19.36 17.06 16.09
CA LYS A 86 -19.47 17.53 14.71
C LYS A 86 -18.28 18.45 14.40
N VAL A 87 -17.56 18.18 13.32
CA VAL A 87 -16.36 18.93 12.95
C VAL A 87 -16.50 19.51 11.54
N GLY A 88 -16.25 20.81 11.41
CA GLY A 88 -16.03 21.45 10.11
C GLY A 88 -14.58 21.32 9.71
N VAL A 89 -14.28 20.64 8.60
CA VAL A 89 -12.92 20.56 8.05
C VAL A 89 -12.81 21.51 6.87
N GLU A 90 -11.83 22.40 6.89
CA GLU A 90 -11.54 23.29 5.77
C GLU A 90 -11.00 22.50 4.56
N ALA A 91 -11.46 22.89 3.36
CA ALA A 91 -10.97 22.34 2.13
C ALA A 91 -9.52 22.77 1.85
N LYS A 92 -8.77 21.93 1.14
CA LYS A 92 -7.47 22.31 0.61
C LYS A 92 -7.63 23.36 -0.49
N GLN A 93 -6.66 24.27 -0.54
CA GLN A 93 -6.42 25.16 -1.69
C GLN A 93 -6.38 24.31 -2.98
N PRO A 94 -7.02 24.71 -4.09
CA PRO A 94 -7.53 26.05 -4.47
C PRO A 94 -8.98 26.36 -4.07
N ASN A 95 -9.67 25.47 -3.36
CA ASN A 95 -11.09 25.63 -3.04
C ASN A 95 -11.29 26.26 -1.66
N SER A 96 -12.36 27.04 -1.49
CA SER A 96 -12.80 27.59 -0.21
C SER A 96 -14.15 26.99 0.19
N ALA A 97 -14.12 25.96 1.02
CA ALA A 97 -15.34 25.31 1.54
C ALA A 97 -15.11 24.66 2.90
N ILE A 98 -16.16 24.61 3.72
CA ILE A 98 -16.17 23.86 4.98
C ILE A 98 -16.88 22.53 4.76
N ARG A 99 -16.11 21.44 4.77
CA ARG A 99 -16.61 20.07 4.59
C ARG A 99 -17.13 19.55 5.92
N LYS A 100 -18.41 19.18 5.96
CA LYS A 100 -19.07 18.67 7.16
C LYS A 100 -18.58 17.25 7.47
N CYS A 101 -17.92 17.12 8.61
CA CYS A 101 -17.36 15.86 9.10
C CYS A 101 -17.84 15.59 10.52
N VAL A 102 -17.59 14.36 10.98
CA VAL A 102 -17.95 13.90 12.31
C VAL A 102 -16.75 13.14 12.89
N ARG A 103 -16.50 13.35 14.17
CA ARG A 103 -15.51 12.58 14.93
C ARG A 103 -16.20 11.35 15.50
N VAL A 104 -15.69 10.19 15.16
CA VAL A 104 -16.30 8.90 15.51
C VAL A 104 -15.29 8.09 16.31
N GLN A 105 -15.73 7.53 17.44
CA GLN A 105 -14.97 6.54 18.18
C GLN A 105 -15.43 5.14 17.76
N LEU A 106 -14.52 4.30 17.28
CA LEU A 106 -14.86 2.94 16.90
C LEU A 106 -15.13 2.08 18.14
N ILE A 107 -16.25 1.36 18.16
CA ILE A 107 -16.64 0.52 19.30
C ILE A 107 -15.64 -0.62 19.52
N LYS A 108 -15.19 -1.27 18.44
CA LYS A 108 -14.28 -2.42 18.50
C LYS A 108 -12.90 -2.12 19.08
N ASN A 109 -12.38 -0.91 18.85
CA ASN A 109 -10.96 -0.59 19.04
C ASN A 109 -10.74 0.64 19.93
N GLY A 110 -11.79 1.40 20.25
CA GLY A 110 -11.70 2.70 20.93
C GLY A 110 -10.98 3.81 20.14
N LYS A 111 -10.50 3.53 18.91
CA LYS A 111 -9.77 4.49 18.08
C LYS A 111 -10.71 5.60 17.59
N LYS A 112 -10.27 6.86 17.77
CA LYS A 112 -10.97 8.05 17.26
C LYS A 112 -10.59 8.30 15.79
N ILE A 113 -11.59 8.47 14.94
CA ILE A 113 -11.44 8.73 13.50
C ILE A 113 -12.27 9.95 13.10
N THR A 114 -11.89 10.59 12.00
CA THR A 114 -12.73 11.57 11.29
C THR A 114 -13.43 10.88 10.13
N ALA A 115 -14.74 11.07 10.04
CA ALA A 115 -15.57 10.58 8.94
C ALA A 115 -16.30 11.74 8.26
N PHE A 116 -16.33 11.72 6.94
CA PHE A 116 -17.08 12.68 6.14
C PHE A 116 -18.56 12.30 6.09
N VAL A 117 -19.44 13.31 6.16
CA VAL A 117 -20.87 13.12 5.95
C VAL A 117 -21.20 13.45 4.49
N PRO A 118 -21.68 12.49 3.68
CA PRO A 118 -22.01 12.73 2.29
C PRO A 118 -23.34 13.50 2.15
N ASN A 119 -23.48 14.23 1.03
CA ASN A 119 -24.65 15.03 0.64
C ASN A 119 -24.95 16.23 1.55
N ASP A 120 -25.73 17.17 1.02
CA ASP A 120 -26.11 18.39 1.73
C ASP A 120 -27.15 18.12 2.82
N GLY A 121 -27.09 18.88 3.92
CA GLY A 121 -28.04 18.78 5.03
C GLY A 121 -27.95 17.49 5.86
N CYS A 122 -27.17 16.48 5.44
CA CYS A 122 -27.08 15.20 6.14
C CYS A 122 -26.45 15.29 7.55
N LEU A 123 -25.79 16.41 7.88
CA LEU A 123 -25.29 16.66 9.23
C LEU A 123 -26.42 16.86 10.26
N ASN A 124 -27.61 17.26 9.81
CA ASN A 124 -28.76 17.49 10.68
C ASN A 124 -29.35 16.17 11.21
N PHE A 125 -29.17 15.07 10.48
CA PHE A 125 -29.65 13.74 10.89
C PHE A 125 -28.78 13.06 11.94
N ILE A 126 -27.57 13.55 12.16
CA ILE A 126 -26.60 12.96 13.08
C ILE A 126 -26.58 13.79 14.35
N GLU A 127 -26.73 13.14 15.49
CA GLU A 127 -26.51 13.74 16.80
C GLU A 127 -25.26 13.20 17.48
N GLU A 128 -24.90 13.82 18.59
CA GLU A 128 -23.84 13.32 19.46
C GLU A 128 -24.29 12.01 20.10
N ASN A 129 -23.35 11.10 20.33
CA ASN A 129 -23.59 9.76 20.86
C ASN A 129 -24.41 8.81 19.98
N ASP A 130 -24.81 9.22 18.77
CA ASP A 130 -25.46 8.33 17.81
C ASP A 130 -24.51 7.20 17.35
N GLU A 131 -25.09 6.03 17.11
CA GLU A 131 -24.40 4.94 16.43
C GLU A 131 -24.33 5.19 14.92
N VAL A 132 -23.12 5.12 14.37
CA VAL A 132 -22.85 5.28 12.95
C VAL A 132 -22.11 4.09 12.36
N LEU A 133 -22.48 3.73 11.13
CA LEU A 133 -21.72 2.80 10.32
C LEU A 133 -20.79 3.58 9.39
N VAL A 134 -19.49 3.34 9.54
CA VAL A 134 -18.44 4.03 8.80
C VAL A 134 -17.84 3.08 7.76
N ALA A 135 -17.58 3.61 6.56
CA ALA A 135 -16.91 2.93 5.46
C ALA A 135 -15.65 3.68 5.02
N GLY A 136 -14.77 2.97 4.32
CA GLY A 136 -13.66 3.59 3.59
C GLY A 136 -14.15 4.41 2.40
N PHE A 137 -13.38 5.43 2.03
CA PHE A 137 -13.70 6.32 0.89
C PHE A 137 -13.33 5.72 -0.49
N GLY A 138 -12.67 4.56 -0.53
CA GLY A 138 -12.34 3.81 -1.76
C GLY A 138 -10.88 3.90 -2.23
N ARG A 139 -10.10 4.92 -1.84
CA ARG A 139 -8.68 5.08 -2.26
C ARG A 139 -7.69 4.26 -1.40
N LYS A 140 -8.00 3.00 -1.06
CA LYS A 140 -7.13 2.08 -0.28
C LYS A 140 -6.53 2.69 1.01
N GLY A 141 -7.31 3.55 1.67
CA GLY A 141 -6.89 4.25 2.87
C GLY A 141 -6.14 5.57 2.61
N HIS A 142 -6.27 6.19 1.45
CA HIS A 142 -5.81 7.56 1.23
C HIS A 142 -6.98 8.53 1.38
N ALA A 143 -6.67 9.79 1.74
CA ALA A 143 -7.66 10.86 1.73
C ALA A 143 -8.15 11.12 0.30
N VAL A 144 -9.38 11.59 0.17
CA VAL A 144 -10.06 11.78 -1.11
C VAL A 144 -10.37 13.25 -1.33
N GLY A 145 -10.16 13.69 -2.57
CA GLY A 145 -10.47 15.05 -3.01
C GLY A 145 -9.69 16.11 -2.25
N ASP A 146 -10.40 17.19 -1.95
CA ASP A 146 -9.94 18.38 -1.26
C ASP A 146 -9.95 18.25 0.27
N ILE A 147 -10.44 17.13 0.83
CA ILE A 147 -10.59 16.96 2.28
C ILE A 147 -9.25 16.51 2.90
N PRO A 148 -8.60 17.31 3.75
CA PRO A 148 -7.38 16.92 4.43
C PRO A 148 -7.66 15.88 5.52
N GLY A 149 -6.83 14.84 5.61
CA GLY A 149 -6.84 13.88 6.72
C GLY A 149 -8.05 12.94 6.82
N VAL A 150 -9.13 13.17 6.08
CA VAL A 150 -10.34 12.35 6.14
C VAL A 150 -10.26 11.18 5.17
N ARG A 151 -10.31 9.96 5.71
CA ARG A 151 -10.13 8.69 4.98
C ARG A 151 -11.42 7.86 4.90
N PHE A 152 -12.44 8.28 5.64
CA PHE A 152 -13.66 7.53 5.91
C PHE A 152 -14.89 8.37 5.62
N LYS A 153 -16.02 7.70 5.36
CA LYS A 153 -17.33 8.31 5.16
C LYS A 153 -18.38 7.61 6.01
N VAL A 154 -19.41 8.33 6.40
CA VAL A 154 -20.59 7.78 7.08
C VAL A 154 -21.52 7.15 6.03
N VAL A 155 -22.09 5.99 6.35
CA VAL A 155 -23.04 5.26 5.48
C VAL A 155 -24.41 5.12 6.12
N LYS A 156 -24.45 4.79 7.41
CA LYS A 156 -25.68 4.63 8.20
C LYS A 156 -25.59 5.39 9.52
N VAL A 157 -26.74 5.81 10.02
CA VAL A 157 -26.94 6.46 11.32
C VAL A 157 -28.13 5.76 11.97
N ALA A 158 -28.02 5.38 13.25
CA ALA A 158 -29.08 4.69 14.00
C ALA A 158 -29.68 3.50 13.22
N ASN A 159 -28.82 2.66 12.61
CA ASN A 159 -29.17 1.53 11.73
C ASN A 159 -29.94 1.86 10.43
N VAL A 160 -30.27 3.13 10.17
CA VAL A 160 -30.88 3.60 8.93
C VAL A 160 -29.81 4.15 7.98
N SER A 161 -29.93 3.87 6.69
CA SER A 161 -29.00 4.42 5.69
C SER A 161 -29.19 5.92 5.49
N LEU A 162 -28.09 6.68 5.46
CA LEU A 162 -28.11 8.12 5.22
C LEU A 162 -28.80 8.48 3.90
N LEU A 163 -28.61 7.67 2.86
CA LEU A 163 -29.23 7.91 1.55
C LEU A 163 -30.77 7.79 1.62
N ALA A 164 -31.30 6.90 2.46
CA ALA A 164 -32.75 6.76 2.65
C ALA A 164 -33.33 7.94 3.43
N LEU A 165 -32.61 8.42 4.46
CA LEU A 165 -32.97 9.63 5.22
C LEU A 165 -32.95 10.87 4.32
N TYR A 166 -31.89 11.02 3.53
CA TYR A 166 -31.75 12.14 2.58
C TYR A 166 -32.87 12.19 1.54
N LYS A 167 -33.29 11.02 1.03
CA LYS A 167 -34.40 10.92 0.07
C LYS A 167 -35.78 10.93 0.73
N GLY A 168 -35.88 11.02 2.05
CA GLY A 168 -37.15 10.92 2.78
C GLY A 168 -37.87 9.58 2.65
N LYS A 169 -37.17 8.50 2.26
CA LYS A 169 -37.76 7.16 2.12
C LYS A 169 -37.97 6.46 3.46
N LYS A 170 -37.17 6.86 4.46
CA LYS A 170 -37.24 6.38 5.83
C LYS A 170 -37.08 7.59 6.73
N GLU A 171 -37.72 7.54 7.87
CA GLU A 171 -37.53 8.51 8.94
C GLU A 171 -36.50 7.99 9.94
N ARG A 172 -35.96 8.91 10.74
CA ARG A 172 -35.08 8.53 11.85
C ARG A 172 -35.93 7.77 12.88
N PRO A 173 -35.47 6.61 13.38
CA PRO A 173 -36.15 5.93 14.46
C PRO A 173 -36.18 6.85 15.69
N ARG A 174 -37.36 7.04 16.28
CA ARG A 174 -37.48 7.70 17.57
C ARG A 174 -37.07 6.68 18.64
N SER A 175 -36.08 7.06 19.44
CA SER A 175 -35.71 6.39 20.68
C SER A 175 -36.65 6.78 21.80
#